data_AF-A0A924SVI6-F1
#
_entry.id   AF-A0A924SVI6-F1
#
_cell.length_a   1.000
_cell.length_b   1.000
_cell.length_c   1.000
_cell.angle_alpha   90.00
_cell.angle_beta   90.00
_cell.angle_gamma   90.00
#
_symmetry.space_group_name_H-M   'P 1'
#
loop_
_entity.id
_entity.type
_entity.pdbx_description
1 polymer ?
#
loop_
_entity_poly.entity_id
_entity_poly.type
_entity_poly.pdbx_seq_one_letter_code
_entity_poly.pdbx_strand_id
1 'polypeptide(L)'
;MLVLTVSSCAFKSVTRSKNITYLNADSSRNKPAQQLNVFAPRKHGPPKDVLLFIHGGSWNSGKKSTYNFFGNRLARKNIVAVIIDYPKSPAA
;
A
#
# COMPACT_ATOMS: atom_id res chain seq x y z
N MET A 1 34.79 8.97 31.18
CA MET A 1 34.28 9.54 29.92
C MET A 1 33.30 8.55 29.31
N LEU A 2 32.00 8.74 29.53
CA LEU A 2 30.94 7.81 29.09
C LEU A 2 30.56 8.16 27.65
N VAL A 3 30.95 7.32 26.69
CA VAL A 3 30.62 7.51 25.27
C VAL A 3 29.18 7.02 25.03
N LEU A 4 28.23 7.95 24.99
CA LEU A 4 26.87 7.69 24.51
C LEU A 4 26.90 7.53 22.99
N THR A 5 26.96 6.28 22.51
CA THR A 5 26.72 5.97 21.10
C THR A 5 25.23 6.11 20.80
N VAL A 6 24.83 7.29 20.32
CA VAL A 6 23.53 7.47 19.64
C VAL A 6 23.59 6.70 18.33
N SER A 7 23.32 5.39 18.40
CA SER A 7 23.05 4.57 17.24
C SER A 7 21.69 5.00 16.69
N SER A 8 21.71 6.07 15.89
CA SER A 8 20.58 6.51 15.09
C SER A 8 20.30 5.39 14.10
N CYS A 9 19.45 4.44 14.49
CA CYS A 9 18.74 3.59 13.55
C CYS A 9 17.85 4.51 12.73
N ALA A 10 18.45 5.14 11.73
CA ALA A 10 17.83 6.05 10.79
C ALA A 10 16.45 5.50 10.43
N PHE A 11 15.41 6.29 10.74
CA PHE A 11 14.02 6.00 10.43
C PHE A 11 13.95 5.27 9.09
N LYS A 12 13.62 3.97 9.10
CA LYS A 12 13.60 3.15 7.88
C LYS A 12 12.61 3.80 6.90
N SER A 13 13.18 4.51 5.93
CA SER A 13 12.41 5.31 5.00
C SER A 13 11.60 4.40 4.08
N VAL A 14 10.36 4.78 3.80
CA VAL A 14 9.42 4.07 2.93
C VAL A 14 9.15 4.91 1.70
N THR A 15 9.26 4.31 0.52
CA THR A 15 8.80 4.89 -0.75
C THR A 15 7.32 4.55 -0.93
N ARG A 16 6.51 5.54 -1.29
CA ARG A 16 5.05 5.38 -1.48
C ARG A 16 4.68 5.81 -2.89
N SER A 17 4.16 4.88 -3.67
CA SER A 17 3.54 5.18 -4.96
C SER A 17 2.04 5.02 -4.79
N LYS A 18 1.29 6.12 -4.89
CA LYS A 18 -0.16 6.12 -4.64
C LYS A 18 -0.95 6.21 -5.94
N ASN A 19 -2.17 5.72 -5.92
CA ASN A 19 -3.15 5.87 -6.99
C ASN A 19 -2.66 5.37 -8.35
N ILE A 20 -1.89 4.28 -8.35
CA ILE A 20 -1.49 3.61 -9.59
C ILE A 20 -2.73 2.95 -10.16
N THR A 21 -3.18 3.39 -11.33
CA THR A 21 -4.31 2.80 -12.04
C THR A 21 -3.89 1.46 -12.62
N TYR A 22 -4.61 0.40 -12.27
CA TYR A 22 -4.40 -0.95 -12.81
C TYR A 22 -5.59 -1.42 -13.66
N LEU A 23 -6.75 -0.77 -13.50
CA LEU A 23 -7.91 -0.93 -14.36
C LEU A 23 -8.43 0.46 -14.72
N ASN A 24 -8.50 0.76 -16.01
CA ASN A 24 -9.00 2.05 -16.49
C ASN A 24 -10.51 2.18 -16.22
N ALA A 25 -10.98 3.43 -16.17
CA ALA A 25 -12.41 3.69 -16.13
C ALA A 25 -13.04 3.25 -17.45
N ASP A 26 -14.22 2.65 -17.36
CA ASP A 26 -15.05 2.31 -18.51
C ASP A 26 -16.38 3.05 -18.35
N SER A 27 -16.49 4.19 -19.03
CA SER A 27 -17.68 5.04 -19.02
C SER A 27 -18.90 4.33 -19.62
N SER A 28 -18.70 3.41 -20.58
CA SER A 28 -19.80 2.70 -21.23
C SER A 28 -20.51 1.75 -20.26
N ARG A 29 -19.77 1.20 -19.28
CA ARG A 29 -20.29 0.30 -18.25
C ARG A 29 -20.47 0.96 -16.89
N ASN A 30 -20.33 2.29 -16.81
CA ASN A 30 -20.33 3.06 -15.56
C ASN A 30 -19.38 2.46 -14.50
N LYS A 31 -18.19 2.02 -14.92
CA LYS A 31 -17.18 1.43 -14.02
C LYS A 31 -16.05 2.44 -13.78
N PRO A 32 -15.84 2.92 -12.55
CA PRO A 32 -14.71 3.79 -12.25
C PRO A 32 -13.39 3.04 -12.35
N ALA A 33 -12.31 3.78 -12.58
CA ALA A 33 -10.96 3.23 -12.57
C ALA A 33 -10.64 2.58 -11.22
N GLN A 34 -9.90 1.48 -11.24
CA GLN A 34 -9.40 0.83 -10.04
C GLN A 34 -7.92 1.11 -9.88
N GLN A 35 -7.55 1.43 -8.65
CA GLN A 35 -6.24 1.96 -8.32
C GLN A 35 -5.66 1.28 -7.10
N LEU A 36 -4.34 1.24 -7.03
CA LEU A 36 -3.60 0.67 -5.91
C LEU A 36 -2.56 1.65 -5.36
N ASN A 37 -2.11 1.38 -4.13
CA ASN A 37 -0.97 2.02 -3.50
C ASN A 37 0.11 0.98 -3.26
N VAL A 38 1.36 1.31 -3.58
CA VAL A 38 2.55 0.49 -3.30
C VAL A 38 3.39 1.18 -2.22
N PHE A 39 3.75 0.43 -1.19
CA PHE A 39 4.66 0.82 -0.13
C PHE A 39 5.89 -0.08 -0.19
N ALA A 40 7.03 0.52 -0.50
CA ALA A 40 8.28 -0.21 -0.67
C ALA A 40 9.36 0.31 0.30
N PRO A 41 10.27 -0.55 0.77
CA PRO A 41 11.48 -0.09 1.46
C PRO A 41 12.27 0.87 0.55
N ARG A 42 12.80 1.99 1.08
CA ARG A 42 13.59 2.94 0.26
C ARG A 42 14.91 2.36 -0.23
N LYS A 43 15.51 1.43 0.51
CA LYS A 43 16.78 0.82 0.13
C LYS A 43 16.54 -0.23 -0.96
N HIS A 44 17.16 0.00 -2.12
CA HIS A 44 17.29 -1.01 -3.17
C HIS A 44 18.13 -2.19 -2.64
N GLY A 45 17.82 -3.40 -3.09
CA GLY A 45 18.45 -4.63 -2.63
C GLY A 45 17.87 -5.85 -3.36
N PRO A 46 18.06 -7.06 -2.83
CA PRO A 46 17.51 -8.27 -3.46
C PRO A 46 15.98 -8.19 -3.55
N PRO A 47 15.37 -8.99 -4.46
CA PRO A 47 13.91 -9.11 -4.55
C PRO A 47 13.25 -9.24 -3.19
N LYS A 48 12.11 -8.56 -3.02
CA LYS A 48 11.38 -8.50 -1.75
C LYS A 48 10.08 -9.27 -1.88
N ASP A 49 9.65 -9.88 -0.78
CA ASP A 49 8.30 -10.43 -0.69
C ASP A 49 7.26 -9.34 -0.94
N VAL A 50 6.23 -9.70 -1.70
CA VAL A 50 5.13 -8.82 -2.04
C VAL A 50 3.86 -9.32 -1.34
N LEU A 51 3.28 -8.47 -0.51
CA LEU A 51 1.99 -8.72 0.12
C LEU A 51 0.92 -7.87 -0.56
N LEU A 52 -0.04 -8.54 -1.21
CA LEU A 52 -1.24 -7.92 -1.76
C LEU A 52 -2.34 -7.92 -0.70
N PHE A 53 -2.83 -6.74 -0.32
CA PHE A 53 -3.89 -6.56 0.66
C PHE A 53 -5.18 -6.09 -0.02
N ILE A 54 -6.23 -6.89 0.14
CA ILE A 54 -7.59 -6.59 -0.30
C ILE A 54 -8.40 -6.29 0.96
N HIS A 55 -8.99 -5.10 1.02
CA HIS A 55 -9.71 -4.69 2.22
C HIS A 55 -11.11 -5.33 2.32
N GLY A 56 -11.56 -5.58 3.55
CA GLY A 56 -12.93 -6.00 3.83
C GLY A 56 -13.97 -4.89 3.61
N GLY A 57 -15.17 -5.09 4.17
CA GLY A 57 -16.32 -4.19 3.99
C GLY A 57 -17.41 -4.81 3.12
N SER A 58 -17.62 -6.12 3.24
CA SER A 58 -18.74 -6.88 2.65
C SER A 58 -19.02 -6.56 1.17
N TRP A 59 -17.96 -6.31 0.39
CA TRP A 59 -18.03 -5.90 -1.02
C TRP A 59 -18.80 -4.61 -1.32
N ASN A 60 -19.24 -3.86 -0.31
CA ASN A 60 -20.01 -2.63 -0.47
C ASN A 60 -19.25 -1.38 0.02
N SER A 61 -18.22 -1.54 0.84
CA SER A 61 -17.59 -0.43 1.57
C SER A 61 -16.08 -0.63 1.75
N GLY A 62 -15.40 0.37 2.32
CA GLY A 62 -13.94 0.39 2.47
C GLY A 62 -13.20 1.01 1.28
N LYS A 63 -11.94 1.38 1.51
CA LYS A 63 -11.02 1.99 0.53
C LYS A 63 -9.58 1.72 0.92
N LYS A 64 -8.67 1.63 -0.06
CA LYS A 64 -7.24 1.35 0.14
C LYS A 64 -6.55 2.33 1.08
N SER A 65 -6.97 3.61 1.05
CA SER A 65 -6.32 4.68 1.82
C SER A 65 -6.45 4.52 3.33
N THR A 66 -7.50 3.84 3.80
CA THR A 66 -7.68 3.50 5.22
C THR A 66 -6.53 2.65 5.75
N TYR A 67 -5.90 1.83 4.90
CA TYR A 67 -4.85 0.89 5.29
C TYR A 67 -3.43 1.39 4.97
N ASN A 68 -3.25 2.68 4.67
CA ASN A 68 -1.93 3.25 4.40
C ASN A 68 -0.95 3.06 5.58
N PHE A 69 -1.43 3.06 6.83
CA PHE A 69 -0.60 2.82 8.01
C PHE A 69 -0.02 1.38 8.03
N PHE A 70 -0.81 0.41 7.57
CA PHE A 70 -0.45 -0.99 7.47
C PHE A 70 0.66 -1.18 6.43
N GLY A 71 0.50 -0.57 5.24
CA GLY A 71 1.53 -0.59 4.19
C GLY A 71 2.87 0.00 4.66
N ASN A 72 2.85 1.11 5.40
CA ASN A 72 4.06 1.68 5.99
C ASN A 72 4.75 0.76 7.02
N ARG A 73 3.97 0.00 7.79
CA ARG A 73 4.52 -0.93 8.79
C ARG A 73 5.20 -2.12 8.10
N LEU A 74 4.59 -2.67 7.06
CA LEU A 74 5.16 -3.78 6.28
C LEU A 74 6.43 -3.36 5.52
N ALA A 75 6.42 -2.19 4.87
CA ALA A 75 7.59 -1.67 4.17
C ALA A 75 8.80 -1.46 5.11
N ARG A 76 8.59 -1.03 6.35
CA ARG A 76 9.66 -0.93 7.36
C ARG A 76 10.22 -2.30 7.79
N LYS A 77 9.49 -3.38 7.55
CA LYS A 77 9.90 -4.78 7.76
C LYS A 77 10.44 -5.43 6.48
N ASN A 78 10.82 -4.66 5.46
CA ASN A 78 11.35 -5.15 4.18
C ASN A 78 10.34 -5.92 3.30
N ILE A 79 9.03 -5.75 3.51
CA ILE A 79 7.98 -6.35 2.66
C ILE A 79 7.37 -5.25 1.79
N VAL A 80 7.24 -5.50 0.48
CA VAL A 80 6.51 -4.60 -0.42
C VAL A 80 5.01 -4.83 -0.19
N ALA A 81 4.30 -3.80 0.27
CA ALA A 81 2.87 -3.88 0.47
C ALA A 81 2.12 -3.21 -0.67
N VAL A 82 1.21 -3.93 -1.30
CA VAL A 82 0.31 -3.44 -2.35
C VAL A 82 -1.10 -3.44 -1.79
N ILE A 83 -1.76 -2.29 -1.76
CA ILE A 83 -3.11 -2.13 -1.21
C ILE A 83 -4.03 -1.62 -2.32
N ILE A 84 -5.08 -2.37 -2.63
CA ILE A 84 -5.93 -2.09 -3.80
C ILE A 84 -7.30 -1.54 -3.40
N ASP A 85 -7.85 -0.66 -4.23
CA ASP A 85 -9.31 -0.54 -4.36
C ASP A 85 -9.77 -1.59 -5.36
N TYR A 86 -11.04 -2.01 -5.26
CA TYR A 86 -11.66 -2.98 -6.16
C TYR A 86 -13.12 -2.61 -6.45
N PRO A 87 -13.70 -3.12 -7.56
CA PRO A 87 -15.10 -2.84 -7.91
C PRO A 87 -16.05 -3.31 -6.81
N LYS A 88 -16.95 -2.44 -6.36
CA LYS A 88 -17.94 -2.79 -5.35
C LYS A 88 -19.14 -3.48 -5.97
N SER A 89 -19.78 -4.31 -5.16
CA SER A 89 -21.08 -4.87 -5.47
C SER A 89 -22.05 -3.73 -5.79
N PRO A 90 -22.97 -3.90 -6.75
CA PRO A 90 -24.14 -3.04 -6.85
C PRO A 90 -24.83 -2.93 -5.48
N ALA A 91 -25.45 -1.78 -5.22
CA ALA A 91 -26.38 -1.66 -4.11
C ALA A 91 -27.47 -2.72 -4.31
N ALA A 92 -27.79 -3.46 -3.25
CA ALA A 92 -28.95 -4.33 -3.21
C ALA A 92 -30.23 -3.49 -3.16
#